data_AF-A0A6M4Y9K5-F1
#
_entry.id   AF-A0A6M4Y9K5-F1
#
_cell.length_a   1.000
_cell.length_b   1.000
_cell.length_c   1.000
_cell.angle_alpha   90.00
_cell.angle_beta   90.00
_cell.angle_gamma   90.00
#
_symmetry.space_group_name_H-M   'P 1'
#
loop_
_entity.id
_entity.type
_entity.pdbx_description
1 polymer ?
#
loop_
_entity_poly.entity_id
_entity_poly.type
_entity_poly.pdbx_seq_one_letter_code
_entity_poly.pdbx_strand_id
1 'polypeptide(L)'
;MKKQLSMLAILVGASLNAQAAQSPFFTITEVGQGYTTGISADNSVLAVKLKNDAGNFFSTAPFSDFLVDRYRFEQRCVLSGDVCDAFWEDNAHFGYSWRRDFLDATSQRDNVGIFGNETDGLAVAMGPESGTYVGYKATKNAVNGLANSRSGFAVINGSEPVVLDGNYKVNGTNVLSSATSVTLISGSQYLVTGTAATGLNRKVDAEEYKDCFNGDDDDFGDYLRCPGTDTQAAFWLVNNGMATLFQPGSYYSNSHDMVQTAGAVQAAKQKSDGSWIAVGYSATDHEENEHSFDLATYWSLDLSNKSVGETKAIPLNEGKPDDDNDTSLRASWAAGINANGYVIGNQRYRINKGQNRPVEMFVFNLNSPTSNASEPLKDKPINGANSEAAAINDHNMVVGWRDSRHQTQPVANGTNRMQEAFLLNAAAPDNSWYLNDLICGKDDAEAKQCAQNGKYYHIAYASGISSDGTIAATAYRYNSESDLNLRTNATVVAVKLTPSDPDMKGYENIPANYVVSNAPVNNQTGQDGEDGGGGGLFWLTLLALPFAWLRRHPR
;
A
#
# COMPACT_ATOMS: atom_id res chain seq x y z
N MET A 1 -15.91 -49.87 57.67
CA MET A 1 -15.93 -49.34 56.28
C MET A 1 -16.67 -47.99 56.21
N LYS A 2 -16.09 -46.90 56.74
CA LYS A 2 -16.60 -45.52 56.61
C LYS A 2 -15.45 -44.56 56.90
N LYS A 3 -14.56 -44.31 55.93
CA LYS A 3 -13.58 -43.19 55.98
C LYS A 3 -12.73 -42.95 54.71
N GLN A 4 -13.10 -43.48 53.54
CA GLN A 4 -12.30 -43.31 52.31
C GLN A 4 -13.04 -42.75 51.10
N LEU A 5 -14.30 -42.30 51.24
CA LEU A 5 -15.11 -41.81 50.12
C LEU A 5 -15.26 -40.28 50.04
N SER A 6 -14.67 -39.50 50.95
CA SER A 6 -14.84 -38.03 50.96
C SER A 6 -13.66 -37.25 50.37
N MET A 7 -12.55 -37.90 50.02
CA MET A 7 -11.39 -37.22 49.40
C MET A 7 -11.43 -37.21 47.87
N LEU A 8 -12.17 -38.14 47.25
CA LEU A 8 -12.26 -38.24 45.78
C LEU A 8 -13.28 -37.26 45.18
N ALA A 9 -14.25 -36.78 45.97
CA ALA A 9 -15.26 -35.81 45.51
C ALA A 9 -14.78 -34.34 45.57
N ILE A 10 -13.68 -34.05 46.28
CA ILE A 10 -13.11 -32.68 46.37
C ILE A 10 -12.09 -32.43 45.24
N LEU A 11 -11.50 -33.49 44.67
CA LEU A 11 -10.58 -33.38 43.52
C LEU A 11 -11.28 -33.26 42.16
N VAL A 12 -12.58 -33.55 42.08
CA VAL A 12 -13.37 -33.38 40.84
C VAL A 12 -13.99 -31.97 40.74
N GLY A 13 -14.04 -31.22 41.85
CA GLY A 13 -14.56 -29.84 41.87
C GLY A 13 -13.54 -28.76 41.52
N ALA A 14 -12.24 -29.07 41.56
CA ALA A 14 -11.15 -28.11 41.31
C ALA A 14 -10.62 -28.12 39.87
N SER A 15 -11.04 -29.09 39.04
CA SER A 15 -10.61 -29.22 37.64
C SER A 15 -11.63 -28.68 36.63
N LEU A 16 -12.64 -27.91 37.08
CA LEU A 16 -13.76 -27.47 36.22
C LEU A 16 -13.60 -26.06 35.63
N ASN A 17 -12.51 -25.33 35.92
CA ASN A 17 -12.27 -23.98 35.36
C ASN A 17 -10.83 -23.71 34.91
N ALA A 18 -10.01 -24.74 34.64
CA ALA A 18 -8.77 -24.52 33.89
C ALA A 18 -9.16 -24.45 32.41
N GLN A 19 -9.43 -23.24 31.90
CA GLN A 19 -9.42 -23.05 30.45
C GLN A 19 -7.99 -23.28 29.98
N ALA A 20 -7.81 -24.16 29.00
CA ALA A 20 -6.51 -24.37 28.38
C ALA A 20 -6.04 -23.06 27.74
N ALA A 21 -4.74 -22.78 27.84
CA ALA A 21 -4.10 -21.63 27.23
C ALA A 21 -4.56 -21.47 25.77
N GLN A 22 -5.05 -20.28 25.48
CA GLN A 22 -5.53 -19.94 24.17
C GLN A 22 -4.38 -19.34 23.36
N SER A 23 -4.01 -20.00 22.27
CA SER A 23 -3.00 -19.47 21.34
C SER A 23 -3.54 -18.24 20.58
N PRO A 24 -2.66 -17.34 20.12
CA PRO A 24 -3.07 -16.26 19.23
C PRO A 24 -3.68 -16.80 17.94
N PHE A 25 -4.53 -16.00 17.29
CA PHE A 25 -5.10 -16.36 15.99
C PHE A 25 -4.04 -16.35 14.89
N PHE A 26 -3.16 -15.35 14.90
CA PHE A 26 -2.03 -15.27 13.97
C PHE A 26 -0.70 -15.56 14.67
N THR A 27 0.10 -16.42 14.04
CA THR A 27 1.51 -16.61 14.35
C THR A 27 2.37 -15.72 13.46
N ILE A 28 3.40 -15.10 14.04
CA ILE A 28 4.27 -14.14 13.37
C ILE A 28 5.58 -14.82 12.96
N THR A 29 5.92 -14.72 11.68
CA THR A 29 7.26 -15.05 11.16
C THR A 29 7.90 -13.79 10.58
N GLU A 30 9.09 -13.42 11.05
CA GLU A 30 9.87 -12.33 10.46
C GLU A 30 10.51 -12.77 9.14
N VAL A 31 10.38 -11.92 8.11
CA VAL A 31 10.98 -12.11 6.79
C VAL A 31 12.31 -11.36 6.71
N GLY A 32 12.35 -10.14 7.25
CA GLY A 32 13.54 -9.30 7.27
C GLY A 32 13.26 -7.86 7.70
N GLN A 33 14.30 -7.04 7.80
CA GLN A 33 14.15 -5.61 8.06
C GLN A 33 13.73 -4.88 6.79
N GLY A 34 12.60 -4.18 6.83
CA GLY A 34 12.03 -3.47 5.69
C GLY A 34 10.51 -3.33 5.79
N TYR A 35 9.93 -2.73 4.77
CA TYR A 35 8.50 -2.53 4.60
C TYR A 35 7.95 -3.54 3.60
N THR A 36 6.85 -4.18 3.93
CA THR A 36 6.22 -5.21 3.11
C THR A 36 5.41 -4.58 1.98
N THR A 37 5.58 -5.05 0.75
CA THR A 37 4.84 -4.55 -0.43
C THR A 37 3.90 -5.58 -1.05
N GLY A 38 4.05 -6.88 -0.73
CA GLY A 38 3.13 -7.90 -1.25
C GLY A 38 3.43 -9.32 -0.78
N ILE A 39 2.60 -10.26 -1.23
CA ILE A 39 2.71 -11.69 -0.96
C ILE A 39 2.30 -12.50 -2.19
N SER A 40 2.97 -13.62 -2.45
CA SER A 40 2.58 -14.60 -3.48
C SER A 40 1.54 -15.60 -2.93
N ALA A 41 0.93 -16.39 -3.81
CA ALA A 41 0.01 -17.45 -3.37
C ALA A 41 0.70 -18.58 -2.58
N ASP A 42 2.01 -18.78 -2.76
CA ASP A 42 2.82 -19.70 -1.94
C ASP A 42 3.32 -19.08 -0.63
N ASN A 43 2.77 -17.91 -0.25
CA ASN A 43 3.06 -17.17 0.97
C ASN A 43 4.49 -16.62 1.08
N SER A 44 5.18 -16.43 -0.05
CA SER A 44 6.44 -15.69 -0.11
C SER A 44 6.17 -14.20 -0.04
N VAL A 45 6.85 -13.51 0.89
CA VAL A 45 6.62 -12.10 1.15
C VAL A 45 7.65 -11.27 0.41
N LEU A 46 7.18 -10.24 -0.29
CA LEU A 46 8.00 -9.21 -0.89
C LEU A 46 8.10 -8.02 0.06
N ALA A 47 9.33 -7.56 0.29
CA ALA A 47 9.59 -6.37 1.07
C ALA A 47 10.66 -5.51 0.43
N VAL A 48 10.70 -4.25 0.85
CA VAL A 48 11.68 -3.25 0.41
C VAL A 48 12.34 -2.57 1.60
N LYS A 49 13.60 -2.20 1.43
CA LYS A 49 14.25 -1.20 2.28
C LYS A 49 14.17 0.14 1.59
N LEU A 50 13.94 1.17 2.39
CA LEU A 50 13.85 2.54 1.89
C LEU A 50 15.12 3.30 2.28
N LYS A 51 15.68 4.06 1.35
CA LYS A 51 16.76 5.01 1.59
C LYS A 51 16.22 6.30 2.24
N ASN A 52 15.02 6.71 1.83
CA ASN A 52 14.29 7.87 2.32
C ASN A 52 12.85 7.47 2.69
N ASP A 53 12.16 8.24 3.53
CA ASP A 53 10.80 7.95 4.00
C ASP A 53 9.82 9.03 3.51
N ALA A 54 9.63 9.09 2.18
CA ALA A 54 8.77 10.07 1.54
C ALA A 54 7.29 9.92 1.97
N GLY A 55 6.86 8.69 2.29
CA GLY A 55 5.47 8.47 2.72
C GLY A 55 5.11 9.28 3.95
N ASN A 56 6.03 9.44 4.91
CA ASN A 56 5.81 10.30 6.08
C ASN A 56 5.60 11.78 5.71
N PHE A 57 6.33 12.31 4.74
CA PHE A 57 6.15 13.68 4.25
C PHE A 57 4.74 13.90 3.66
N PHE A 58 4.22 12.90 2.94
CA PHE A 58 2.91 12.96 2.31
C PHE A 58 1.74 12.54 3.22
N SER A 59 2.01 12.15 4.47
CA SER A 59 1.02 11.52 5.37
C SER A 59 0.41 10.26 4.76
N THR A 60 1.26 9.37 4.23
CA THR A 60 0.91 8.09 3.59
C THR A 60 1.77 6.95 4.15
N ALA A 61 1.44 5.70 3.81
CA ALA A 61 2.30 4.58 4.19
C ALA A 61 3.67 4.68 3.50
N PRO A 62 4.81 4.47 4.20
CA PRO A 62 6.15 4.69 3.66
C PRO A 62 6.49 3.99 2.34
N PHE A 63 5.85 2.86 2.05
CA PHE A 63 6.07 2.07 0.84
C PHE A 63 5.00 2.29 -0.24
N SER A 64 3.95 3.07 0.05
CA SER A 64 2.81 3.31 -0.85
C SER A 64 3.08 4.41 -1.89
N ASP A 65 4.29 4.95 -1.91
CA ASP A 65 4.74 5.96 -2.86
C ASP A 65 5.02 5.33 -4.24
N PHE A 66 3.96 4.98 -4.95
CA PHE A 66 4.09 4.61 -6.34
C PHE A 66 4.20 5.90 -7.17
N LEU A 67 5.36 6.11 -7.76
CA LEU A 67 5.74 7.41 -8.36
C LEU A 67 4.88 7.80 -9.59
N VAL A 68 4.09 6.87 -10.13
CA VAL A 68 3.10 7.16 -11.19
C VAL A 68 1.69 7.42 -10.65
N ASP A 69 1.44 7.12 -9.37
CA ASP A 69 0.18 7.34 -8.66
C ASP A 69 0.16 8.75 -8.05
N ARG A 70 -0.01 9.75 -8.90
CA ARG A 70 0.13 11.17 -8.53
C ARG A 70 -0.81 11.59 -7.40
N TYR A 71 -1.99 10.97 -7.31
CA TYR A 71 -2.95 11.11 -6.22
C TYR A 71 -2.37 10.86 -4.80
N ARG A 72 -1.21 10.19 -4.70
CA ARG A 72 -0.48 9.98 -3.43
C ARG A 72 0.23 11.23 -2.93
N PHE A 73 0.81 12.03 -3.82
CA PHE A 73 1.68 13.17 -3.47
C PHE A 73 1.16 14.55 -3.89
N GLU A 74 0.08 14.62 -4.66
CA GLU A 74 -0.48 15.87 -5.19
C GLU A 74 -0.88 16.93 -4.14
N GLN A 75 -1.25 16.50 -2.93
CA GLN A 75 -1.71 17.40 -1.87
C GLN A 75 -0.57 18.10 -1.11
N ARG A 76 0.70 17.85 -1.49
CA ARG A 76 1.89 18.30 -0.74
C ARG A 76 1.86 17.80 0.71
N CYS A 77 2.75 18.34 1.53
CA CYS A 77 2.71 18.15 2.97
C CYS A 77 1.48 18.86 3.56
N VAL A 78 0.66 18.10 4.28
CA VAL A 78 -0.56 18.60 4.97
C VAL A 78 -0.36 18.81 6.47
N LEU A 79 0.86 18.56 6.96
CA LEU A 79 1.23 18.60 8.38
C LEU A 79 1.47 20.04 8.85
N SER A 80 1.96 20.24 10.08
CA SER A 80 2.34 21.59 10.55
C SER A 80 3.51 22.14 9.73
N GLY A 81 3.63 23.48 9.67
CA GLY A 81 4.72 24.16 8.96
C GLY A 81 6.09 23.63 9.39
N ASP A 82 6.37 23.62 10.69
CA ASP A 82 7.63 23.10 11.23
C ASP A 82 7.93 21.65 10.81
N VAL A 83 6.92 20.79 10.70
CA VAL A 83 7.09 19.39 10.26
C VAL A 83 7.37 19.34 8.76
N CYS A 84 6.63 20.13 7.97
CA CYS A 84 6.85 20.21 6.53
C CYS A 84 8.23 20.80 6.20
N ASP A 85 8.65 21.85 6.90
CA ASP A 85 9.94 22.53 6.73
C ASP A 85 11.09 21.59 7.14
N ALA A 86 10.92 20.84 8.24
CA ALA A 86 11.88 19.80 8.64
C ALA A 86 12.04 18.70 7.57
N PHE A 87 11.03 18.44 6.75
CA PHE A 87 11.15 17.53 5.62
C PHE A 87 11.73 18.18 4.35
N TRP A 88 11.63 19.51 4.18
CA TRP A 88 11.88 20.19 2.90
C TRP A 88 13.07 21.16 2.87
N GLU A 89 13.27 22.04 3.86
CA GLU A 89 13.99 23.32 3.65
C GLU A 89 15.50 23.30 3.86
N ASP A 90 16.08 22.37 4.62
CA ASP A 90 17.54 22.20 4.61
C ASP A 90 17.96 21.18 3.56
N ASN A 91 19.01 21.53 2.78
CA ASN A 91 19.63 20.76 1.69
C ASN A 91 20.12 19.33 2.05
N ALA A 92 19.76 18.79 3.22
CA ALA A 92 20.12 17.47 3.73
C ALA A 92 18.91 16.61 4.19
N HIS A 93 17.66 17.06 4.00
CA HIS A 93 16.46 16.39 4.53
C HIS A 93 15.75 15.44 3.54
N PHE A 94 14.81 14.64 4.07
CA PHE A 94 14.20 13.50 3.37
C PHE A 94 13.44 13.86 2.09
N GLY A 95 12.63 14.92 2.09
CA GLY A 95 11.83 15.32 0.92
C GLY A 95 12.72 15.83 -0.23
N TYR A 96 13.70 16.67 0.11
CA TYR A 96 14.71 17.13 -0.84
C TYR A 96 15.56 15.97 -1.39
N SER A 97 16.05 15.07 -0.54
CA SER A 97 16.85 13.91 -0.97
C SER A 97 16.04 12.94 -1.83
N TRP A 98 14.79 12.63 -1.46
CA TRP A 98 13.89 11.79 -2.25
C TRP A 98 13.71 12.38 -3.66
N ARG A 99 13.49 13.68 -3.75
CA ARG A 99 13.38 14.41 -5.03
C ARG A 99 14.68 14.33 -5.83
N ARG A 100 15.83 14.65 -5.22
CA ARG A 100 17.12 14.59 -5.90
C ARG A 100 17.44 13.20 -6.40
N ASP A 101 17.21 12.18 -5.58
CA ASP A 101 17.42 10.78 -5.96
C ASP A 101 16.53 10.38 -7.15
N PHE A 102 15.29 10.86 -7.20
CA PHE A 102 14.39 10.62 -8.32
C PHE A 102 14.92 11.22 -9.64
N LEU A 103 15.32 12.50 -9.59
CA LEU A 103 15.88 13.21 -10.75
C LEU A 103 17.21 12.59 -11.20
N ASP A 104 18.03 12.14 -10.26
CA ASP A 104 19.33 11.55 -10.55
C ASP A 104 19.29 10.07 -10.92
N ALA A 105 18.11 9.44 -10.94
CA ALA A 105 17.92 7.99 -11.06
C ALA A 105 18.76 7.20 -10.04
N THR A 106 18.91 7.76 -8.84
CA THR A 106 19.52 7.08 -7.70
C THR A 106 18.47 6.21 -7.04
N SER A 107 18.79 4.93 -6.81
CA SER A 107 17.88 4.00 -6.15
C SER A 107 17.50 4.48 -4.76
N GLN A 108 16.21 4.51 -4.50
CA GLN A 108 15.58 4.88 -3.23
C GLN A 108 15.04 3.66 -2.49
N ARG A 109 14.88 2.56 -3.23
CA ARG A 109 14.31 1.31 -2.73
C ARG A 109 15.14 0.12 -3.21
N ASP A 110 15.33 -0.81 -2.29
CA ASP A 110 16.00 -2.09 -2.53
C ASP A 110 15.09 -3.24 -2.09
N ASN A 111 14.99 -4.30 -2.90
CA ASN A 111 14.22 -5.48 -2.49
C ASN A 111 14.92 -6.23 -1.34
N VAL A 112 14.10 -6.87 -0.50
CA VAL A 112 14.52 -7.80 0.55
C VAL A 112 14.17 -9.21 0.11
N GLY A 113 15.15 -10.11 0.07
CA GLY A 113 14.93 -11.52 -0.29
C GLY A 113 14.92 -11.82 -1.79
N ILE A 114 14.78 -10.80 -2.64
CA ILE A 114 14.99 -10.86 -4.10
C ILE A 114 16.08 -9.83 -4.45
N PHE A 115 16.93 -10.14 -5.43
CA PHE A 115 17.99 -9.22 -5.87
C PHE A 115 17.40 -8.13 -6.76
N GLY A 116 17.63 -6.86 -6.40
CA GLY A 116 17.25 -5.73 -7.25
C GLY A 116 17.03 -4.44 -6.46
N ASN A 117 17.27 -3.33 -7.15
CA ASN A 117 16.93 -1.97 -6.76
C ASN A 117 16.31 -1.25 -7.96
N GLU A 118 15.96 0.01 -7.86
CA GLU A 118 15.33 0.72 -8.99
C GLU A 118 16.15 0.72 -10.28
N THR A 119 17.49 0.74 -10.22
CA THR A 119 18.36 0.69 -11.40
C THR A 119 18.65 -0.71 -11.92
N ASP A 120 18.66 -1.72 -11.04
CA ASP A 120 18.85 -3.12 -11.41
C ASP A 120 17.54 -3.78 -11.89
N GLY A 121 16.41 -3.29 -11.37
CA GLY A 121 15.06 -3.82 -11.50
C GLY A 121 14.45 -4.04 -10.12
N LEU A 122 13.50 -3.19 -9.72
CA LEU A 122 12.80 -3.28 -8.43
C LEU A 122 11.48 -4.04 -8.62
N ALA A 123 11.33 -5.19 -7.94
CA ALA A 123 10.06 -5.87 -7.82
C ALA A 123 9.13 -5.11 -6.89
N VAL A 124 7.86 -4.94 -7.28
CA VAL A 124 6.85 -4.23 -6.49
C VAL A 124 5.66 -5.12 -6.11
N ALA A 125 5.40 -6.17 -6.90
CA ALA A 125 4.33 -7.12 -6.62
C ALA A 125 4.73 -8.55 -6.97
N MET A 126 4.20 -9.48 -6.17
CA MET A 126 4.36 -10.93 -6.38
C MET A 126 3.21 -11.49 -7.20
N GLY A 127 3.51 -12.55 -7.95
CA GLY A 127 2.54 -13.31 -8.70
C GLY A 127 2.04 -14.55 -7.96
N PRO A 128 1.43 -15.50 -8.70
CA PRO A 128 0.89 -16.72 -8.13
C PRO A 128 1.96 -17.66 -7.54
N GLU A 129 3.23 -17.51 -7.93
CA GLU A 129 4.33 -18.36 -7.49
C GLU A 129 5.52 -17.48 -7.08
N SER A 130 6.36 -17.94 -6.14
CA SER A 130 7.55 -17.20 -5.66
C SER A 130 8.54 -16.78 -6.75
N GLY A 131 8.60 -17.51 -7.86
CA GLY A 131 9.42 -17.16 -9.03
C GLY A 131 8.75 -16.19 -10.01
N THR A 132 7.51 -15.78 -9.77
CA THR A 132 6.77 -14.87 -10.65
C THR A 132 6.54 -13.55 -9.95
N TYR A 133 7.02 -12.45 -10.53
CA TYR A 133 6.88 -11.11 -9.96
C TYR A 133 6.97 -10.04 -11.04
N VAL A 134 6.51 -8.85 -10.71
CA VAL A 134 6.56 -7.67 -11.60
C VAL A 134 7.16 -6.48 -10.90
N GLY A 135 7.69 -5.56 -11.71
CA GLY A 135 8.44 -4.43 -11.24
C GLY A 135 8.69 -3.39 -12.31
N TYR A 136 9.63 -2.50 -12.02
CA TYR A 136 10.15 -1.55 -12.98
C TYR A 136 11.67 -1.38 -12.82
N LYS A 137 12.29 -0.89 -13.89
CA LYS A 137 13.70 -0.51 -13.94
C LYS A 137 13.83 0.93 -14.42
N ALA A 138 14.51 1.75 -13.62
CA ALA A 138 14.90 3.11 -13.95
C ALA A 138 16.23 3.11 -14.72
N THR A 139 16.31 3.88 -15.79
CA THR A 139 17.54 4.07 -16.57
C THR A 139 17.85 5.55 -16.69
N LYS A 140 18.99 5.96 -16.14
CA LYS A 140 19.43 7.36 -16.11
C LYS A 140 19.63 7.91 -17.52
N ASN A 141 19.11 9.11 -17.79
CA ASN A 141 19.32 9.85 -19.04
C ASN A 141 19.03 9.04 -20.33
N ALA A 142 18.15 8.05 -20.24
CA ALA A 142 17.84 7.16 -21.37
C ALA A 142 17.04 7.87 -22.47
N VAL A 143 16.22 8.86 -22.10
CA VAL A 143 15.42 9.63 -23.06
C VAL A 143 16.26 10.79 -23.56
N ASN A 144 16.86 10.63 -24.74
CA ASN A 144 17.71 11.62 -25.42
C ASN A 144 18.91 12.16 -24.62
N GLY A 145 19.37 11.46 -23.58
CA GLY A 145 20.41 12.01 -22.69
C GLY A 145 19.90 13.05 -21.71
N LEU A 146 18.59 13.32 -21.68
CA LEU A 146 17.98 14.46 -20.98
C LEU A 146 17.08 14.04 -19.81
N ALA A 147 16.46 12.86 -19.86
CA ALA A 147 15.55 12.40 -18.82
C ALA A 147 15.67 10.88 -18.56
N ASN A 148 15.25 10.48 -17.35
CA ASN A 148 15.24 9.09 -16.93
C ASN A 148 14.09 8.32 -17.60
N SER A 149 14.36 7.10 -18.07
CA SER A 149 13.32 6.16 -18.50
C SER A 149 12.92 5.25 -17.35
N ARG A 150 11.67 4.82 -17.34
CA ARG A 150 11.18 3.75 -16.47
C ARG A 150 10.48 2.68 -17.28
N SER A 151 11.03 1.49 -17.24
CA SER A 151 10.54 0.34 -18.00
C SER A 151 9.99 -0.72 -17.06
N GLY A 152 8.73 -1.07 -17.21
CA GLY A 152 8.11 -2.17 -16.49
C GLY A 152 8.74 -3.49 -16.91
N PHE A 153 8.74 -4.46 -16.02
CA PHE A 153 9.16 -5.83 -16.35
C PHE A 153 8.30 -6.87 -15.65
N ALA A 154 8.27 -8.07 -16.22
CA ALA A 154 7.73 -9.27 -15.60
C ALA A 154 8.79 -10.39 -15.60
N VAL A 155 8.95 -11.05 -14.45
CA VAL A 155 9.69 -12.30 -14.34
C VAL A 155 8.67 -13.41 -14.14
N ILE A 156 8.75 -14.45 -14.97
CA ILE A 156 7.81 -15.58 -14.93
C ILE A 156 8.58 -16.84 -14.56
N ASN A 157 8.23 -17.46 -13.44
CA ASN A 157 8.84 -18.71 -12.97
C ASN A 157 10.39 -18.68 -12.94
N GLY A 158 10.96 -17.56 -12.53
CA GLY A 158 12.41 -17.33 -12.45
C GLY A 158 13.12 -17.16 -13.79
N SER A 159 12.37 -16.90 -14.87
CA SER A 159 12.93 -16.61 -16.19
C SER A 159 13.68 -15.28 -16.25
N GLU A 160 14.35 -15.03 -17.37
CA GLU A 160 14.82 -13.68 -17.70
C GLU A 160 13.64 -12.68 -17.70
N PRO A 161 13.87 -11.41 -17.27
CA PRO A 161 12.85 -10.38 -17.29
C PRO A 161 12.32 -10.08 -18.69
N VAL A 162 10.99 -10.08 -18.83
CA VAL A 162 10.28 -9.62 -20.03
C VAL A 162 9.98 -8.13 -19.87
N VAL A 163 10.45 -7.31 -20.81
CA VAL A 163 10.22 -5.86 -20.81
C VAL A 163 8.76 -5.55 -21.18
N LEU A 164 8.16 -4.59 -20.47
CA LEU A 164 6.77 -4.18 -20.58
C LEU A 164 6.68 -2.71 -21.03
N ASP A 165 7.11 -2.43 -22.26
CA ASP A 165 7.10 -1.08 -22.81
C ASP A 165 5.68 -0.52 -22.95
N GLY A 166 5.58 0.82 -22.90
CA GLY A 166 4.39 1.57 -23.29
C GLY A 166 4.28 1.79 -24.80
N ASN A 167 3.14 2.35 -25.22
CA ASN A 167 2.90 2.75 -26.61
C ASN A 167 3.70 4.00 -27.01
N TYR A 168 3.88 4.93 -26.09
CA TYR A 168 4.63 6.16 -26.35
C TYR A 168 6.13 5.96 -26.15
N LYS A 169 6.90 6.25 -27.20
CA LYS A 169 8.35 6.18 -27.22
C LYS A 169 8.93 7.46 -27.80
N VAL A 170 10.05 7.91 -27.23
CA VAL A 170 10.83 9.03 -27.74
C VAL A 170 12.09 8.47 -28.39
N ASN A 171 12.24 8.64 -29.70
CA ASN A 171 13.36 8.09 -30.49
C ASN A 171 13.58 6.58 -30.30
N GLY A 172 12.50 5.82 -30.13
CA GLY A 172 12.55 4.36 -29.91
C GLY A 172 12.78 3.94 -28.46
N THR A 173 13.07 4.89 -27.56
CA THR A 173 13.20 4.63 -26.12
C THR A 173 11.85 4.73 -25.42
N ASN A 174 11.53 3.72 -24.62
CA ASN A 174 10.37 3.74 -23.72
C ASN A 174 10.51 4.87 -22.70
N VAL A 175 9.44 5.64 -22.50
CA VAL A 175 9.49 6.73 -21.52
C VAL A 175 9.12 6.21 -20.14
N LEU A 176 7.89 5.72 -20.00
CA LEU A 176 7.32 5.34 -18.72
C LEU A 176 6.41 4.13 -18.88
N SER A 177 6.67 3.13 -18.05
CA SER A 177 5.81 1.99 -17.82
C SER A 177 6.16 1.43 -16.45
N SER A 178 5.15 0.98 -15.72
CA SER A 178 5.31 0.36 -14.41
C SER A 178 4.23 -0.69 -14.22
N ALA A 179 4.63 -1.88 -13.80
CA ALA A 179 3.72 -2.99 -13.56
C ALA A 179 3.31 -3.05 -12.09
N THR A 180 2.05 -3.42 -11.83
CA THR A 180 1.41 -3.40 -10.51
C THR A 180 0.95 -4.78 -10.05
N SER A 181 0.59 -5.67 -10.97
CA SER A 181 0.21 -7.04 -10.65
C SER A 181 0.48 -8.00 -11.80
N VAL A 182 0.56 -9.30 -11.48
CA VAL A 182 0.64 -10.38 -12.47
C VAL A 182 -0.25 -11.55 -12.06
N THR A 183 -1.07 -12.01 -12.98
CA THR A 183 -2.03 -13.09 -12.76
C THR A 183 -1.89 -14.15 -13.85
N LEU A 184 -1.92 -15.43 -13.48
CA LEU A 184 -1.95 -16.53 -14.44
C LEU A 184 -3.32 -16.60 -15.13
N ILE A 185 -3.32 -16.60 -16.47
CA ILE A 185 -4.55 -16.81 -17.25
C ILE A 185 -4.80 -18.30 -17.43
N SER A 186 -3.85 -18.99 -18.07
CA SER A 186 -3.84 -20.44 -18.30
C SER A 186 -2.50 -20.87 -18.86
N GLY A 187 -2.05 -22.10 -18.55
CA GLY A 187 -0.80 -22.65 -19.09
C GLY A 187 0.39 -21.75 -18.79
N SER A 188 1.06 -21.24 -19.83
CA SER A 188 2.22 -20.33 -19.74
C SER A 188 1.86 -18.85 -19.99
N GLN A 189 0.57 -18.51 -20.06
CA GLN A 189 0.12 -17.16 -20.37
C GLN A 189 -0.28 -16.40 -19.12
N TYR A 190 0.30 -15.21 -18.95
CA TYR A 190 0.08 -14.33 -17.80
C TYR A 190 -0.49 -12.99 -18.28
N LEU A 191 -1.36 -12.40 -17.45
CA LEU A 191 -1.81 -11.02 -17.58
C LEU A 191 -1.04 -10.18 -16.58
N VAL A 192 -0.34 -9.16 -17.07
CA VAL A 192 0.28 -8.13 -16.24
C VAL A 192 -0.53 -6.85 -16.35
N THR A 193 -0.83 -6.22 -15.22
CA THR A 193 -1.48 -4.90 -15.17
C THR A 193 -0.48 -3.83 -14.77
N GLY A 194 -0.78 -2.59 -15.10
CA GLY A 194 -0.01 -1.45 -14.64
C GLY A 194 -0.40 -0.16 -15.33
N THR A 195 0.59 0.70 -15.47
CA THR A 195 0.47 2.04 -16.05
C THR A 195 1.54 2.19 -17.12
N ALA A 196 1.20 2.79 -18.27
CA ALA A 196 2.18 3.07 -19.30
C ALA A 196 1.88 4.37 -20.05
N ALA A 197 2.94 5.05 -20.49
CA ALA A 197 2.85 6.23 -21.33
C ALA A 197 2.10 5.93 -22.62
N THR A 198 1.11 6.76 -22.91
CA THR A 198 0.18 6.54 -24.03
C THR A 198 0.34 7.59 -25.13
N GLY A 199 0.64 8.84 -24.79
CA GLY A 199 0.78 9.94 -25.75
C GLY A 199 -0.49 10.23 -26.55
N LEU A 200 -1.67 9.91 -25.99
CA LEU A 200 -2.98 10.03 -26.64
C LEU A 200 -3.42 11.49 -26.80
N ASN A 201 -3.36 12.29 -25.73
CA ASN A 201 -3.88 13.66 -25.75
C ASN A 201 -2.75 14.70 -25.74
N ARG A 202 -1.66 14.41 -25.01
CA ARG A 202 -0.44 15.23 -24.96
C ARG A 202 0.79 14.41 -25.35
N LYS A 203 1.53 14.90 -26.35
CA LYS A 203 2.87 14.40 -26.69
C LYS A 203 3.89 15.33 -26.07
N VAL A 204 4.55 14.86 -25.02
CA VAL A 204 5.61 15.62 -24.35
C VAL A 204 6.87 15.52 -25.21
N ASP A 205 7.42 16.66 -25.64
CA ASP A 205 8.67 16.69 -26.40
C ASP A 205 9.90 16.58 -25.48
N ALA A 206 11.09 16.44 -26.08
CA ALA A 206 12.31 16.22 -25.32
C ALA A 206 12.71 17.41 -24.43
N GLU A 207 12.25 18.62 -24.74
CA GLU A 207 12.53 19.85 -23.98
C GLU A 207 11.55 19.98 -22.81
N GLU A 208 10.26 19.70 -23.01
CA GLU A 208 9.30 19.58 -21.91
C GLU A 208 9.68 18.45 -20.92
N TYR A 209 10.19 17.32 -21.43
CA TYR A 209 10.77 16.28 -20.58
C TYR A 209 12.00 16.77 -19.82
N LYS A 210 12.88 17.51 -20.49
CA LYS A 210 14.09 18.07 -19.89
C LYS A 210 13.72 19.04 -18.77
N ASP A 211 12.75 19.92 -18.97
CA ASP A 211 12.37 20.94 -17.99
C ASP A 211 11.63 20.31 -16.79
N CYS A 212 10.81 19.29 -17.06
CA CYS A 212 10.19 18.48 -16.01
C CYS A 212 11.26 17.73 -15.17
N PHE A 213 12.16 16.97 -15.79
CA PHE A 213 13.07 16.08 -15.07
C PHE A 213 14.43 16.68 -14.67
N ASN A 214 14.81 17.86 -15.16
CA ASN A 214 15.95 18.61 -14.62
C ASN A 214 15.54 19.55 -13.48
N GLY A 215 14.25 19.90 -13.40
CA GLY A 215 13.75 20.94 -12.51
C GLY A 215 14.23 22.32 -12.92
N ASP A 216 13.39 23.33 -12.73
CA ASP A 216 13.89 24.68 -12.54
C ASP A 216 14.41 24.76 -11.09
N ASP A 217 15.71 25.03 -10.92
CA ASP A 217 16.30 25.21 -9.59
C ASP A 217 15.71 26.44 -8.88
N ASP A 218 15.18 27.42 -9.63
CA ASP A 218 14.58 28.66 -9.11
C ASP A 218 13.17 28.45 -8.51
N ASP A 219 12.47 27.38 -8.91
CA ASP A 219 11.18 26.92 -8.33
C ASP A 219 11.35 25.64 -7.50
N PHE A 220 12.58 25.36 -7.06
CA PHE A 220 12.94 24.18 -6.25
C PHE A 220 12.53 22.84 -6.88
N GLY A 221 12.42 22.79 -8.22
CA GLY A 221 11.95 21.67 -9.03
C GLY A 221 10.65 21.02 -8.53
N ASP A 222 9.57 21.79 -8.59
CA ASP A 222 8.20 21.36 -8.28
C ASP A 222 7.76 20.18 -9.16
N TYR A 223 7.84 18.95 -8.64
CA TYR A 223 7.36 17.74 -9.32
C TYR A 223 5.84 17.75 -9.56
N LEU A 224 5.11 18.67 -8.92
CA LEU A 224 3.69 18.88 -9.14
C LEU A 224 3.40 19.65 -10.42
N ARG A 225 4.36 20.38 -10.96
CA ARG A 225 4.26 21.07 -12.27
C ARG A 225 4.88 20.27 -13.40
N CYS A 226 5.30 19.05 -13.10
CA CYS A 226 6.02 18.18 -13.99
C CYS A 226 4.99 17.32 -14.71
N PRO A 227 4.60 17.64 -15.95
CA PRO A 227 3.47 17.03 -16.62
C PRO A 227 3.93 15.72 -17.26
N GLY A 228 4.59 14.85 -16.46
CA GLY A 228 4.99 13.51 -16.85
C GLY A 228 3.91 12.93 -17.74
N THR A 229 4.30 12.55 -18.96
CA THR A 229 3.41 12.17 -20.07
C THR A 229 2.10 11.54 -19.65
N ASP A 230 1.05 11.82 -20.43
CA ASP A 230 -0.18 11.04 -20.43
C ASP A 230 0.09 9.56 -20.21
N THR A 231 -0.53 9.02 -19.16
CA THR A 231 -0.43 7.60 -18.84
C THR A 231 -1.79 6.96 -18.94
N GLN A 232 -1.82 5.71 -19.38
CA GLN A 232 -3.04 4.94 -19.48
C GLN A 232 -2.89 3.62 -18.74
N ALA A 233 -4.02 3.10 -18.23
CA ALA A 233 -4.12 1.74 -17.75
C ALA A 233 -3.54 0.79 -18.81
N ALA A 234 -2.62 -0.07 -18.39
CA ALA A 234 -1.84 -0.91 -19.27
C ALA A 234 -2.03 -2.38 -18.93
N PHE A 235 -2.23 -3.17 -19.97
CA PHE A 235 -2.42 -4.61 -19.89
C PHE A 235 -1.43 -5.29 -20.83
N TRP A 236 -0.56 -6.14 -20.29
CA TRP A 236 0.36 -6.92 -21.10
C TRP A 236 0.01 -8.40 -21.01
N LEU A 237 -0.24 -9.03 -22.17
CA LEU A 237 -0.23 -10.49 -22.25
C LEU A 237 1.21 -10.96 -22.38
N VAL A 238 1.70 -11.63 -21.35
CA VAL A 238 3.04 -12.21 -21.33
C VAL A 238 2.95 -13.69 -21.68
N ASN A 239 3.66 -14.11 -22.72
CA ASN A 239 3.76 -15.50 -23.14
C ASN A 239 5.10 -15.76 -23.86
N ASN A 240 5.77 -16.86 -23.53
CA ASN A 240 7.02 -17.29 -24.16
C ASN A 240 8.08 -16.18 -24.25
N GLY A 241 8.28 -15.41 -23.17
CA GLY A 241 9.29 -14.35 -23.11
C GLY A 241 8.93 -13.07 -23.87
N MET A 242 7.71 -12.95 -24.40
CA MET A 242 7.23 -11.76 -25.11
C MET A 242 6.02 -11.16 -24.40
N ALA A 243 5.89 -9.83 -24.47
CA ALA A 243 4.74 -9.09 -23.98
C ALA A 243 3.97 -8.43 -25.13
N THR A 244 2.65 -8.52 -25.13
CA THR A 244 1.78 -7.71 -26.02
C THR A 244 0.95 -6.74 -25.18
N LEU A 245 1.19 -5.44 -25.38
CA LEU A 245 0.42 -4.36 -24.75
C LEU A 245 -0.95 -4.18 -25.43
N PHE A 246 -1.96 -3.88 -24.62
CA PHE A 246 -3.24 -3.31 -25.03
C PHE A 246 -3.74 -2.36 -23.92
N GLN A 247 -4.45 -1.30 -24.31
CA GLN A 247 -4.86 -0.20 -23.42
C GLN A 247 -6.29 0.26 -23.76
N PRO A 248 -7.02 0.88 -22.82
CA PRO A 248 -8.23 1.65 -23.13
C PRO A 248 -8.00 2.70 -24.22
N GLY A 249 -9.03 2.93 -25.04
CA GLY A 249 -9.00 3.97 -26.07
C GLY A 249 -9.20 5.39 -25.56
N SER A 250 -9.70 5.56 -24.32
CA SER A 250 -9.98 6.85 -23.71
C SER A 250 -9.84 6.79 -22.18
N TYR A 251 -9.65 7.97 -21.58
CA TYR A 251 -9.87 8.16 -20.15
C TYR A 251 -11.36 8.06 -19.81
N TYR A 252 -11.69 8.14 -18.51
CA TYR A 252 -13.07 8.26 -18.08
C TYR A 252 -13.72 9.54 -18.63
N SER A 253 -13.03 10.68 -18.48
CA SER A 253 -13.34 11.88 -19.26
C SER A 253 -12.07 12.40 -19.91
N ASN A 254 -12.08 12.60 -21.23
CA ASN A 254 -10.91 13.06 -21.98
C ASN A 254 -10.79 14.59 -21.93
N SER A 255 -9.56 15.08 -21.78
CA SER A 255 -9.19 16.48 -21.98
C SER A 255 -7.86 16.55 -22.73
N HIS A 256 -7.68 17.65 -23.48
CA HIS A 256 -6.41 17.96 -24.17
C HIS A 256 -5.68 19.14 -23.52
N ASP A 257 -6.28 19.77 -22.50
CA ASP A 257 -5.77 20.99 -21.89
C ASP A 257 -4.80 20.70 -20.74
N MET A 258 -4.77 19.45 -20.25
CA MET A 258 -4.02 19.03 -19.07
C MET A 258 -3.43 17.64 -19.24
N VAL A 259 -2.48 17.27 -18.37
CA VAL A 259 -2.02 15.88 -18.31
C VAL A 259 -3.08 15.00 -17.70
N GLN A 260 -3.31 13.87 -18.34
CA GLN A 260 -4.25 12.86 -17.87
C GLN A 260 -3.52 11.59 -17.43
N THR A 261 -3.91 11.07 -16.27
CA THR A 261 -3.34 9.86 -15.68
C THR A 261 -4.38 8.76 -15.56
N ALA A 262 -3.94 7.52 -15.79
CA ALA A 262 -4.73 6.33 -15.55
C ALA A 262 -3.81 5.13 -15.37
N GLY A 263 -4.25 4.19 -14.54
CA GLY A 263 -3.48 3.01 -14.19
C GLY A 263 -4.38 1.84 -13.83
N ALA A 264 -3.96 0.63 -14.20
CA ALA A 264 -4.58 -0.60 -13.74
C ALA A 264 -3.78 -1.17 -12.57
N VAL A 265 -4.48 -1.56 -11.50
CA VAL A 265 -3.85 -2.11 -10.28
C VAL A 265 -3.93 -3.63 -10.27
N GLN A 266 -5.08 -4.20 -10.61
CA GLN A 266 -5.30 -5.65 -10.59
C GLN A 266 -6.37 -6.05 -11.60
N ALA A 267 -6.35 -7.30 -12.05
CA ALA A 267 -7.40 -7.92 -12.83
C ALA A 267 -7.75 -9.31 -12.31
N ALA A 268 -9.03 -9.68 -12.37
CA ALA A 268 -9.52 -10.99 -11.94
C ALA A 268 -10.55 -11.55 -12.92
N LYS A 269 -10.52 -12.87 -13.08
CA LYS A 269 -11.57 -13.61 -13.79
C LYS A 269 -12.77 -13.83 -12.86
N GLN A 270 -13.93 -13.34 -13.27
CA GLN A 270 -15.16 -13.41 -12.50
C GLN A 270 -15.72 -14.83 -12.47
N LYS A 271 -16.12 -15.32 -11.30
CA LYS A 271 -16.77 -16.64 -11.15
C LYS A 271 -18.19 -16.67 -11.72
N SER A 272 -18.87 -15.53 -11.77
CA SER A 272 -20.27 -15.42 -12.19
C SER A 272 -20.47 -15.69 -13.67
N ASP A 273 -19.60 -15.17 -14.53
CA ASP A 273 -19.73 -15.23 -15.99
C ASP A 273 -18.43 -15.59 -16.74
N GLY A 274 -17.32 -15.74 -16.02
CA GLY A 274 -16.00 -16.04 -16.61
C GLY A 274 -15.33 -14.86 -17.30
N SER A 275 -15.90 -13.66 -17.24
CA SER A 275 -15.32 -12.43 -17.80
C SER A 275 -14.08 -11.99 -17.03
N TRP A 276 -13.18 -11.28 -17.70
CA TRP A 276 -12.05 -10.62 -17.04
C TRP A 276 -12.41 -9.17 -16.75
N ILE A 277 -12.23 -8.77 -15.50
CA ILE A 277 -12.44 -7.39 -15.06
C ILE A 277 -11.14 -6.88 -14.45
N ALA A 278 -10.70 -5.72 -14.89
CA ALA A 278 -9.61 -4.96 -14.29
C ALA A 278 -10.13 -3.78 -13.51
N VAL A 279 -9.36 -3.35 -12.51
CA VAL A 279 -9.67 -2.20 -11.67
C VAL A 279 -8.44 -1.31 -11.51
N GLY A 280 -8.68 -0.02 -11.26
CA GLY A 280 -7.63 0.96 -10.98
C GLY A 280 -8.20 2.36 -10.91
N TYR A 281 -7.60 3.29 -11.64
CA TYR A 281 -8.04 4.69 -11.69
C TYR A 281 -7.93 5.25 -13.11
N SER A 282 -8.71 6.30 -13.38
CA SER A 282 -8.64 7.05 -14.64
C SER A 282 -8.91 8.54 -14.41
N ALA A 283 -8.40 9.37 -15.30
CA ALA A 283 -8.55 10.82 -15.26
C ALA A 283 -9.99 11.31 -15.48
N THR A 284 -10.32 12.40 -14.80
CA THR A 284 -11.46 13.28 -15.10
C THR A 284 -11.05 14.39 -16.08
N ASP A 285 -12.02 15.23 -16.46
CA ASP A 285 -11.83 16.42 -17.29
C ASP A 285 -11.64 17.70 -16.47
N HIS A 286 -11.52 17.59 -15.13
CA HIS A 286 -11.30 18.72 -14.25
C HIS A 286 -9.83 18.98 -14.01
N GLU A 287 -9.42 20.23 -14.21
CA GLU A 287 -8.02 20.66 -14.07
C GLU A 287 -7.73 21.26 -12.70
N GLU A 288 -6.63 20.84 -12.08
CA GLU A 288 -5.97 21.60 -11.04
C GLU A 288 -4.45 21.58 -11.22
N ASN A 289 -3.85 22.77 -11.40
CA ASN A 289 -2.42 22.94 -11.66
C ASN A 289 -1.93 22.09 -12.85
N GLU A 290 -2.60 22.19 -14.01
CA GLU A 290 -2.26 21.48 -15.26
C GLU A 290 -2.47 19.95 -15.26
N HIS A 291 -3.21 19.43 -14.27
CA HIS A 291 -3.43 17.99 -14.09
C HIS A 291 -4.89 17.63 -13.82
N SER A 292 -5.29 16.46 -14.30
CA SER A 292 -6.60 15.89 -14.01
C SER A 292 -6.71 15.33 -12.59
N PHE A 293 -7.90 15.36 -12.00
CA PHE A 293 -8.20 14.47 -10.88
C PHE A 293 -8.34 13.02 -11.34
N ASP A 294 -8.08 12.09 -10.43
CA ASP A 294 -8.22 10.65 -10.66
C ASP A 294 -9.44 10.11 -9.94
N LEU A 295 -10.21 9.23 -10.61
CA LEU A 295 -11.31 8.50 -9.99
C LEU A 295 -11.15 6.98 -10.13
N ALA A 296 -11.72 6.25 -9.16
CA ALA A 296 -11.71 4.80 -9.16
C ALA A 296 -12.53 4.24 -10.32
N THR A 297 -11.94 3.32 -11.09
CA THR A 297 -12.54 2.79 -12.32
C THR A 297 -12.36 1.29 -12.47
N TYR A 298 -13.16 0.70 -13.36
CA TYR A 298 -13.04 -0.68 -13.79
C TYR A 298 -13.29 -0.84 -15.30
N TRP A 299 -12.75 -1.92 -15.87
CA TRP A 299 -12.84 -2.26 -17.29
C TRP A 299 -13.12 -3.74 -17.50
N SER A 300 -13.95 -4.06 -18.49
CA SER A 300 -14.03 -5.41 -19.05
C SER A 300 -12.87 -5.65 -20.01
N LEU A 301 -12.22 -6.80 -19.90
CA LEU A 301 -11.10 -7.18 -20.77
C LEU A 301 -11.51 -8.32 -21.71
N ASP A 302 -11.23 -8.13 -23.00
CA ASP A 302 -11.24 -9.23 -23.98
C ASP A 302 -9.80 -9.60 -24.30
N LEU A 303 -9.31 -10.64 -23.62
CA LEU A 303 -7.94 -11.11 -23.78
C LEU A 303 -7.69 -11.80 -25.13
N SER A 304 -8.74 -12.27 -25.80
CA SER A 304 -8.60 -12.93 -27.11
C SER A 304 -8.39 -11.89 -28.20
N ASN A 305 -9.18 -10.81 -28.17
CA ASN A 305 -9.05 -9.69 -29.10
C ASN A 305 -8.02 -8.65 -28.65
N LYS A 306 -7.46 -8.80 -27.45
CA LYS A 306 -6.50 -7.86 -26.84
C LYS A 306 -7.08 -6.45 -26.81
N SER A 307 -8.30 -6.33 -26.33
CA SER A 307 -9.04 -5.08 -26.27
C SER A 307 -9.61 -4.82 -24.89
N VAL A 308 -9.76 -3.54 -24.57
CA VAL A 308 -10.33 -3.07 -23.31
C VAL A 308 -11.69 -2.44 -23.61
N GLY A 309 -12.69 -2.79 -22.80
CA GLY A 309 -14.00 -2.18 -22.86
C GLY A 309 -13.99 -0.72 -22.40
N GLU A 310 -15.17 -0.12 -22.37
CA GLU A 310 -15.39 1.23 -21.87
C GLU A 310 -14.90 1.39 -20.41
N THR A 311 -14.27 2.53 -20.13
CA THR A 311 -13.85 2.93 -18.78
C THR A 311 -15.07 3.29 -17.95
N LYS A 312 -15.33 2.55 -16.86
CA LYS A 312 -16.48 2.79 -15.98
C LYS A 312 -16.03 3.28 -14.61
N ALA A 313 -16.68 4.34 -14.12
CA ALA A 313 -16.49 4.82 -12.75
C ALA A 313 -17.07 3.84 -11.72
N ILE A 314 -16.41 3.72 -10.58
CA ILE A 314 -17.01 3.12 -9.38
C ILE A 314 -17.85 4.20 -8.70
N PRO A 315 -19.16 4.01 -8.51
CA PRO A 315 -20.01 5.01 -7.86
C PRO A 315 -19.69 5.11 -6.36
N LEU A 316 -19.46 6.32 -5.86
CA LEU A 316 -19.18 6.63 -4.45
C LEU A 316 -20.31 7.49 -3.86
N ASN A 317 -20.49 7.46 -2.53
CA ASN A 317 -21.53 8.25 -1.88
C ASN A 317 -21.26 9.75 -1.92
N GLU A 318 -19.99 10.13 -1.89
CA GLU A 318 -19.52 11.50 -1.99
C GLU A 318 -19.50 12.03 -3.44
N GLY A 319 -19.92 11.22 -4.42
CA GLY A 319 -19.83 11.57 -5.84
C GLY A 319 -18.44 11.35 -6.41
N LYS A 320 -18.14 12.02 -7.53
CA LYS A 320 -16.87 11.92 -8.24
C LYS A 320 -15.94 13.08 -7.86
N PRO A 321 -14.61 12.88 -7.84
CA PRO A 321 -13.65 13.98 -7.69
C PRO A 321 -13.74 14.89 -8.91
N ASP A 322 -14.45 16.02 -8.82
CA ASP A 322 -14.76 17.01 -9.89
C ASP A 322 -16.25 17.41 -9.96
N ASP A 323 -17.14 16.81 -9.15
CA ASP A 323 -18.56 17.18 -9.22
C ASP A 323 -18.75 18.65 -8.81
N ASP A 324 -19.29 19.47 -9.71
CA ASP A 324 -19.43 20.93 -9.61
C ASP A 324 -20.24 21.39 -8.37
N ASN A 325 -20.89 20.46 -7.66
CA ASN A 325 -21.73 20.70 -6.49
C ASN A 325 -21.07 20.27 -5.17
N ASP A 326 -19.95 20.92 -4.83
CA ASP A 326 -19.19 20.78 -3.57
C ASP A 326 -18.22 19.58 -3.55
N THR A 327 -17.04 19.75 -4.18
CA THR A 327 -16.00 18.71 -4.31
C THR A 327 -15.37 18.33 -2.97
N SER A 328 -16.00 17.42 -2.23
CA SER A 328 -15.45 16.87 -0.98
C SER A 328 -14.22 15.99 -1.24
N LEU A 329 -14.19 15.30 -2.38
CA LEU A 329 -13.11 14.41 -2.80
C LEU A 329 -12.06 15.10 -3.67
N ARG A 330 -10.80 14.73 -3.42
CA ARG A 330 -9.63 15.08 -4.23
C ARG A 330 -9.34 14.02 -5.29
N ALA A 331 -9.40 12.75 -4.89
CA ALA A 331 -9.11 11.62 -5.78
C ALA A 331 -9.80 10.36 -5.26
N SER A 332 -10.00 9.37 -6.13
CA SER A 332 -10.31 7.99 -5.72
C SER A 332 -9.60 6.99 -6.62
N TRP A 333 -9.33 5.80 -6.09
CA TRP A 333 -8.69 4.72 -6.84
C TRP A 333 -9.14 3.36 -6.34
N ALA A 334 -9.23 2.36 -7.23
CA ALA A 334 -9.40 0.98 -6.83
C ALA A 334 -8.04 0.35 -6.52
N ALA A 335 -7.97 -0.44 -5.44
CA ALA A 335 -6.74 -1.08 -4.95
C ALA A 335 -6.71 -2.58 -5.22
N GLY A 336 -7.86 -3.22 -5.49
CA GLY A 336 -7.89 -4.65 -5.75
C GLY A 336 -9.26 -5.19 -6.09
N ILE A 337 -9.29 -6.39 -6.68
CA ILE A 337 -10.50 -7.11 -7.08
C ILE A 337 -10.32 -8.60 -6.85
N ASN A 338 -11.38 -9.28 -6.41
CA ASN A 338 -11.40 -10.74 -6.35
C ASN A 338 -12.36 -11.38 -7.36
N ALA A 339 -12.26 -12.71 -7.48
CA ALA A 339 -13.06 -13.48 -8.41
C ALA A 339 -14.57 -13.55 -8.06
N ASN A 340 -14.97 -13.11 -6.85
CA ASN A 340 -16.37 -13.04 -6.43
C ASN A 340 -17.02 -11.70 -6.84
N GLY A 341 -16.26 -10.77 -7.43
CA GLY A 341 -16.76 -9.48 -7.90
C GLY A 341 -16.70 -8.35 -6.87
N TYR A 342 -16.01 -8.56 -5.74
CA TYR A 342 -15.74 -7.47 -4.80
C TYR A 342 -14.51 -6.68 -5.25
N VAL A 343 -14.68 -5.36 -5.31
CA VAL A 343 -13.64 -4.38 -5.58
C VAL A 343 -13.42 -3.59 -4.30
N ILE A 344 -12.16 -3.45 -3.90
CA ILE A 344 -11.74 -2.56 -2.83
C ILE A 344 -11.05 -1.34 -3.43
N GLY A 345 -11.14 -0.22 -2.74
CA GLY A 345 -10.43 0.97 -3.13
C GLY A 345 -10.46 2.02 -2.04
N ASN A 346 -10.04 3.22 -2.39
CA ASN A 346 -9.86 4.31 -1.46
C ASN A 346 -10.29 5.63 -2.11
N GLN A 347 -10.71 6.56 -1.27
CA GLN A 347 -11.05 7.92 -1.66
C GLN A 347 -10.36 8.91 -0.73
N ARG A 348 -9.78 9.96 -1.30
CA ARG A 348 -9.06 11.00 -0.58
C ARG A 348 -9.90 12.25 -0.53
N TYR A 349 -10.09 12.80 0.66
CA TYR A 349 -10.80 14.06 0.82
C TYR A 349 -9.91 15.27 0.52
N ARG A 350 -10.49 16.29 -0.09
CA ARG A 350 -9.89 17.62 -0.26
C ARG A 350 -10.19 18.53 0.93
N ILE A 351 -11.38 18.36 1.50
CA ILE A 351 -11.86 19.14 2.64
C ILE A 351 -11.50 18.47 3.96
N ASN A 352 -11.42 19.26 5.03
CA ASN A 352 -11.14 18.73 6.36
C ASN A 352 -12.38 18.00 6.91
N LYS A 353 -12.21 16.75 7.32
CA LYS A 353 -13.11 16.03 8.22
C LYS A 353 -12.45 16.01 9.60
N GLY A 354 -13.08 16.64 10.58
CA GLY A 354 -12.45 16.88 11.88
C GLY A 354 -11.13 17.65 11.73
N GLN A 355 -10.01 17.02 12.10
CA GLN A 355 -8.66 17.60 12.03
C GLN A 355 -7.74 16.90 11.01
N ASN A 356 -8.31 16.33 9.95
CA ASN A 356 -7.58 15.62 8.90
C ASN A 356 -8.26 15.81 7.53
N ARG A 357 -7.53 15.53 6.45
CA ARG A 357 -8.04 15.30 5.09
C ARG A 357 -7.89 13.81 4.79
N PRO A 358 -8.83 12.97 5.26
CA PRO A 358 -8.57 11.53 5.34
C PRO A 358 -8.54 10.86 3.97
N VAL A 359 -7.83 9.74 3.93
CA VAL A 359 -8.12 8.65 2.99
C VAL A 359 -9.11 7.71 3.65
N GLU A 360 -10.19 7.36 2.96
CA GLU A 360 -11.18 6.40 3.44
C GLU A 360 -11.34 5.24 2.45
N MET A 361 -11.34 4.01 2.96
CA MET A 361 -11.52 2.83 2.12
C MET A 361 -12.98 2.64 1.72
N PHE A 362 -13.21 2.02 0.57
CA PHE A 362 -14.52 1.58 0.12
C PHE A 362 -14.52 0.12 -0.34
N VAL A 363 -15.71 -0.49 -0.33
CA VAL A 363 -15.99 -1.81 -0.91
C VAL A 363 -17.16 -1.68 -1.89
N PHE A 364 -16.92 -2.09 -3.13
CA PHE A 364 -17.90 -2.10 -4.22
C PHE A 364 -18.15 -3.54 -4.71
N ASN A 365 -19.38 -3.84 -5.14
CA ASN A 365 -19.75 -5.17 -5.61
C ASN A 365 -20.22 -5.09 -7.07
N LEU A 366 -19.45 -5.68 -7.99
CA LEU A 366 -19.73 -5.69 -9.42
C LEU A 366 -21.03 -6.45 -9.77
N ASN A 367 -21.53 -7.30 -8.86
CA ASN A 367 -22.83 -7.96 -9.04
C ASN A 367 -24.01 -7.02 -8.79
N SER A 368 -23.77 -5.84 -8.20
CA SER A 368 -24.75 -4.78 -7.96
C SER A 368 -24.20 -3.41 -8.41
N PRO A 369 -23.86 -3.25 -9.71
CA PRO A 369 -23.02 -2.14 -10.17
C PRO A 369 -23.72 -0.77 -10.14
N THR A 370 -25.03 -0.75 -9.93
CA THR A 370 -25.83 0.48 -9.78
C THR A 370 -25.88 1.00 -8.34
N SER A 371 -25.36 0.24 -7.37
CA SER A 371 -25.28 0.66 -5.98
C SER A 371 -23.95 1.35 -5.72
N ASN A 372 -23.97 2.44 -4.97
CA ASN A 372 -22.75 3.09 -4.49
C ASN A 372 -21.90 2.12 -3.65
N ALA A 373 -20.59 2.32 -3.68
CA ALA A 373 -19.67 1.64 -2.80
C ALA A 373 -20.01 1.93 -1.33
N SER A 374 -19.73 0.94 -0.47
CA SER A 374 -19.87 1.05 0.98
C SER A 374 -18.55 1.50 1.61
N GLU A 375 -18.62 2.32 2.66
CA GLU A 375 -17.45 2.92 3.34
C GLU A 375 -17.41 2.44 4.81
N PRO A 376 -17.08 1.16 5.06
CA PRO A 376 -17.35 0.51 6.35
C PRO A 376 -16.57 1.10 7.55
N LEU A 377 -15.40 1.69 7.25
CA LEU A 377 -14.49 2.28 8.22
C LEU A 377 -14.52 3.82 8.23
N LYS A 378 -15.46 4.44 7.50
CA LYS A 378 -15.66 5.90 7.47
C LYS A 378 -15.77 6.46 8.88
N ASP A 379 -15.01 7.53 9.14
CA ASP A 379 -15.01 8.24 10.43
C ASP A 379 -14.78 7.33 11.67
N LYS A 380 -14.07 6.21 11.49
CA LYS A 380 -13.70 5.29 12.58
C LYS A 380 -12.18 5.17 12.68
N PRO A 381 -11.59 5.30 13.89
CA PRO A 381 -12.24 5.38 15.20
C PRO A 381 -12.78 6.77 15.58
N ILE A 382 -12.41 7.81 14.84
CA ILE A 382 -12.83 9.20 15.07
C ILE A 382 -13.21 9.85 13.75
N ASN A 383 -13.98 10.95 13.81
CA ASN A 383 -14.27 11.76 12.63
C ASN A 383 -12.96 12.22 11.97
N GLY A 384 -12.83 11.96 10.66
CA GLY A 384 -11.63 12.25 9.89
C GLY A 384 -10.48 11.24 10.12
N ALA A 385 -10.77 10.04 10.57
CA ALA A 385 -9.77 8.98 10.65
C ALA A 385 -9.40 8.46 9.25
N ASN A 386 -8.11 8.16 9.04
CA ASN A 386 -7.69 7.43 7.85
C ASN A 386 -8.13 5.96 7.91
N SER A 387 -8.49 5.41 6.76
CA SER A 387 -8.58 3.98 6.48
C SER A 387 -8.20 3.73 5.02
N GLU A 388 -7.30 2.79 4.78
CA GLU A 388 -6.84 2.46 3.45
C GLU A 388 -6.82 0.94 3.25
N ALA A 389 -7.52 0.47 2.21
CA ALA A 389 -7.51 -0.91 1.77
C ALA A 389 -6.36 -1.15 0.77
N ALA A 390 -5.65 -2.26 0.95
CA ALA A 390 -4.46 -2.58 0.18
C ALA A 390 -4.60 -3.87 -0.65
N ALA A 391 -5.25 -4.90 -0.12
CA ALA A 391 -5.41 -6.17 -0.82
C ALA A 391 -6.68 -6.91 -0.40
N ILE A 392 -7.20 -7.75 -1.30
CA ILE A 392 -8.35 -8.63 -1.09
C ILE A 392 -8.03 -10.05 -1.59
N ASN A 393 -8.45 -11.08 -0.86
CA ASN A 393 -8.35 -12.48 -1.32
C ASN A 393 -9.67 -13.03 -1.87
N ASP A 394 -9.63 -14.28 -2.33
CA ASP A 394 -10.75 -15.02 -2.91
C ASP A 394 -11.84 -15.44 -1.92
N HIS A 395 -11.58 -15.25 -0.63
CA HIS A 395 -12.52 -15.40 0.50
C HIS A 395 -13.13 -14.07 0.95
N ASN A 396 -13.02 -13.01 0.13
CA ASN A 396 -13.55 -11.66 0.40
C ASN A 396 -12.90 -10.95 1.58
N MET A 397 -11.75 -11.42 2.06
CA MET A 397 -11.05 -10.74 3.14
C MET A 397 -10.16 -9.64 2.63
N VAL A 398 -10.33 -8.47 3.23
CA VAL A 398 -9.63 -7.24 2.93
C VAL A 398 -8.63 -6.96 4.03
N VAL A 399 -7.42 -6.61 3.64
CA VAL A 399 -6.39 -6.09 4.55
C VAL A 399 -6.00 -4.68 4.16
N GLY A 400 -5.53 -3.94 5.15
CA GLY A 400 -5.15 -2.55 5.00
C GLY A 400 -4.71 -1.95 6.33
N TRP A 401 -4.79 -0.64 6.45
CA TRP A 401 -4.47 0.08 7.69
C TRP A 401 -5.45 1.21 7.95
N ARG A 402 -5.49 1.66 9.20
CA ARG A 402 -6.35 2.74 9.68
C ARG A 402 -5.68 3.48 10.83
N ASP A 403 -6.14 4.69 11.11
CA ASP A 403 -5.70 5.41 12.30
C ASP A 403 -5.95 4.55 13.56
N SER A 404 -4.95 4.51 14.43
CA SER A 404 -5.00 3.73 15.67
C SER A 404 -6.12 4.23 16.59
N ARG A 405 -6.75 3.30 17.31
CA ARG A 405 -7.98 3.51 18.11
C ARG A 405 -7.90 4.52 19.25
N HIS A 406 -6.71 5.05 19.55
CA HIS A 406 -6.47 6.06 20.59
C HIS A 406 -5.89 7.38 20.05
N GLN A 407 -5.74 7.52 18.73
CA GLN A 407 -5.19 8.72 18.13
C GLN A 407 -6.26 9.80 18.01
N THR A 408 -5.94 11.00 18.53
CA THR A 408 -6.83 12.17 18.46
C THR A 408 -6.11 13.42 17.95
N GLN A 409 -4.79 13.37 17.74
CA GLN A 409 -4.04 14.56 17.32
C GLN A 409 -4.48 15.03 15.92
N PRO A 410 -4.37 16.33 15.63
CA PRO A 410 -4.54 16.84 14.27
C PRO A 410 -3.50 16.25 13.33
N VAL A 411 -3.93 15.91 12.11
CA VAL A 411 -3.02 15.62 10.99
C VAL A 411 -2.83 16.89 10.18
N ALA A 412 -3.94 17.54 9.80
CA ALA A 412 -3.90 18.84 9.15
C ALA A 412 -3.32 19.88 10.13
N ASN A 413 -2.23 20.54 9.74
CA ASN A 413 -1.46 21.44 10.61
C ASN A 413 -0.93 20.77 11.89
N GLY A 414 -0.74 19.45 11.88
CA GLY A 414 -0.24 18.68 13.02
C GLY A 414 0.80 17.65 12.61
N THR A 415 0.65 16.41 13.06
CA THR A 415 1.61 15.32 12.82
C THR A 415 0.89 14.06 12.33
N ASN A 416 1.64 13.14 11.72
CA ASN A 416 1.10 11.84 11.33
C ASN A 416 0.52 11.10 12.54
N ARG A 417 -0.61 10.43 12.33
CA ARG A 417 -1.19 9.51 13.31
C ARG A 417 -0.57 8.13 13.19
N MET A 418 -0.43 7.46 14.33
CA MET A 418 -0.08 6.04 14.34
C MET A 418 -1.15 5.24 13.60
N GLN A 419 -0.70 4.33 12.73
CA GLN A 419 -1.55 3.41 11.98
C GLN A 419 -1.61 2.04 12.65
N GLU A 420 -2.74 1.35 12.52
CA GLU A 420 -2.95 -0.07 12.86
C GLU A 420 -3.46 -0.81 11.64
N ALA A 421 -2.92 -2.00 11.39
CA ALA A 421 -3.43 -2.86 10.33
C ALA A 421 -4.78 -3.49 10.71
N PHE A 422 -5.65 -3.69 9.72
CA PHE A 422 -6.96 -4.31 9.91
C PHE A 422 -7.16 -5.53 9.00
N LEU A 423 -8.14 -6.33 9.38
CA LEU A 423 -8.77 -7.38 8.57
C LEU A 423 -10.27 -7.11 8.51
N LEU A 424 -10.89 -7.18 7.33
CA LEU A 424 -12.31 -6.88 7.11
C LEU A 424 -12.92 -7.87 6.14
N ASN A 425 -14.17 -8.29 6.34
CA ASN A 425 -14.90 -9.13 5.40
C ASN A 425 -15.73 -8.27 4.43
N ALA A 426 -15.37 -8.23 3.14
CA ALA A 426 -16.07 -7.42 2.13
C ALA A 426 -17.53 -7.86 1.89
N ALA A 427 -17.86 -9.13 2.16
CA ALA A 427 -19.23 -9.63 2.05
C ALA A 427 -20.09 -9.30 3.29
N ALA A 428 -19.46 -9.02 4.43
CA ALA A 428 -20.10 -8.61 5.68
C ALA A 428 -19.26 -7.49 6.34
N PRO A 429 -19.29 -6.25 5.81
CA PRO A 429 -18.31 -5.21 6.15
C PRO A 429 -18.31 -4.74 7.62
N ASP A 430 -19.36 -5.04 8.38
CA ASP A 430 -19.42 -4.83 9.83
C ASP A 430 -18.44 -5.75 10.59
N ASN A 431 -18.06 -6.88 10.00
CA ASN A 431 -17.05 -7.79 10.52
C ASN A 431 -15.66 -7.28 10.18
N SER A 432 -15.07 -6.53 11.12
CA SER A 432 -13.71 -6.01 11.03
C SER A 432 -12.94 -6.19 12.35
N TRP A 433 -11.64 -6.41 12.23
CA TRP A 433 -10.73 -6.66 13.34
C TRP A 433 -9.44 -5.87 13.18
N TYR A 434 -8.84 -5.46 14.29
CA TYR A 434 -7.46 -4.99 14.30
C TYR A 434 -6.53 -6.19 14.34
N LEU A 435 -5.52 -6.24 13.46
CA LEU A 435 -4.57 -7.35 13.45
C LEU A 435 -3.79 -7.45 14.75
N ASN A 436 -3.55 -6.33 15.44
CA ASN A 436 -2.90 -6.31 16.75
C ASN A 436 -3.67 -7.11 17.81
N ASP A 437 -4.99 -7.20 17.72
CA ASP A 437 -5.81 -7.97 18.69
C ASP A 437 -5.80 -9.48 18.38
N LEU A 438 -5.34 -9.86 17.19
CA LEU A 438 -5.33 -11.24 16.69
C LEU A 438 -3.97 -11.92 16.85
N ILE A 439 -2.94 -11.18 17.27
CA ILE A 439 -1.58 -11.69 17.53
C ILE A 439 -1.32 -11.97 19.01
N CYS A 440 -2.31 -11.79 19.88
CA CYS A 440 -2.23 -12.11 21.31
C CYS A 440 -3.14 -13.29 21.66
N GLY A 441 -2.70 -14.09 22.63
CA GLY A 441 -3.45 -15.18 23.23
C GLY A 441 -3.71 -14.93 24.72
N LYS A 442 -4.13 -15.98 25.42
CA LYS A 442 -4.28 -16.02 26.88
C LYS A 442 -3.59 -17.26 27.44
N ASP A 443 -2.95 -17.15 28.59
CA ASP A 443 -2.46 -18.33 29.30
C ASP A 443 -3.58 -19.07 30.07
N ASP A 444 -3.22 -20.16 30.75
CA ASP A 444 -4.15 -20.96 31.56
C ASP A 444 -4.78 -20.17 32.74
N ALA A 445 -4.19 -19.01 33.09
CA ALA A 445 -4.70 -18.09 34.11
C ALA A 445 -5.49 -16.91 33.50
N GLU A 446 -5.84 -17.00 32.21
CA GLU A 446 -6.51 -15.98 31.40
C GLU A 446 -5.73 -14.66 31.25
N ALA A 447 -4.45 -14.62 31.63
CA ALA A 447 -3.63 -13.44 31.45
C ALA A 447 -3.20 -13.28 29.97
N LYS A 448 -3.18 -12.03 29.52
CA LYS A 448 -2.84 -11.67 28.13
C LYS A 448 -1.40 -12.10 27.80
N GLN A 449 -1.23 -12.84 26.71
CA GLN A 449 0.07 -13.28 26.20
C GLN A 449 0.28 -12.76 24.78
N CYS A 450 1.07 -11.70 24.64
CA CYS A 450 1.37 -11.05 23.35
C CYS A 450 2.79 -11.29 22.84
N ALA A 451 3.64 -11.91 23.65
CA ALA A 451 5.00 -12.22 23.23
C ALA A 451 4.99 -13.36 22.20
N GLN A 452 5.57 -13.13 21.03
CA GLN A 452 5.82 -14.17 20.04
C GLN A 452 7.32 -14.27 19.80
N ASN A 453 7.90 -15.46 19.97
CA ASN A 453 9.35 -15.69 19.86
C ASN A 453 10.19 -14.74 20.76
N GLY A 454 9.67 -14.39 21.94
CA GLY A 454 10.32 -13.47 22.88
C GLY A 454 10.34 -12.00 22.44
N LYS A 455 9.52 -11.62 21.46
CA LYS A 455 9.38 -10.27 20.93
C LYS A 455 7.92 -9.80 20.99
N TYR A 456 7.74 -8.50 20.90
CA TYR A 456 6.45 -7.82 20.88
C TYR A 456 6.31 -7.04 19.58
N TYR A 457 5.10 -6.97 19.02
CA TYR A 457 4.89 -6.40 17.70
C TYR A 457 3.71 -5.43 17.71
N HIS A 458 3.86 -4.34 16.95
CA HIS A 458 2.77 -3.48 16.51
C HIS A 458 2.65 -3.60 14.99
N ILE A 459 1.59 -4.24 14.52
CA ILE A 459 1.29 -4.40 13.09
C ILE A 459 0.65 -3.11 12.58
N ALA A 460 1.37 -2.39 11.73
CA ALA A 460 0.96 -1.06 11.28
C ALA A 460 0.31 -1.08 9.89
N TYR A 461 0.90 -1.82 8.95
CA TYR A 461 0.49 -1.81 7.55
C TYR A 461 0.39 -3.23 7.01
N ALA A 462 -0.81 -3.70 6.66
CA ALA A 462 -0.96 -4.95 5.92
C ALA A 462 -1.13 -4.65 4.43
N SER A 463 -0.26 -5.21 3.60
CA SER A 463 -0.15 -4.90 2.16
C SER A 463 -0.51 -6.07 1.25
N GLY A 464 -0.69 -7.28 1.80
CA GLY A 464 -1.08 -8.44 1.02
C GLY A 464 -1.76 -9.50 1.86
N ILE A 465 -2.65 -10.26 1.23
CA ILE A 465 -3.32 -11.42 1.83
C ILE A 465 -3.44 -12.53 0.78
N SER A 466 -2.99 -13.73 1.12
CA SER A 466 -3.08 -14.90 0.25
C SER A 466 -4.44 -15.61 0.40
N SER A 467 -4.65 -16.64 -0.43
CA SER A 467 -5.88 -17.43 -0.44
C SER A 467 -6.07 -18.29 0.81
N ASP A 468 -5.02 -18.57 1.58
CA ASP A 468 -5.15 -19.31 2.85
C ASP A 468 -5.33 -18.38 4.07
N GLY A 469 -5.43 -17.07 3.83
CA GLY A 469 -5.57 -16.06 4.88
C GLY A 469 -4.25 -15.63 5.50
N THR A 470 -3.11 -16.07 4.99
CA THR A 470 -1.80 -15.56 5.41
C THR A 470 -1.64 -14.10 4.97
N ILE A 471 -1.22 -13.25 5.90
CA ILE A 471 -1.10 -11.80 5.68
C ILE A 471 0.36 -11.40 5.65
N ALA A 472 0.72 -10.62 4.63
CA ALA A 472 1.95 -9.86 4.55
C ALA A 472 1.77 -8.48 5.17
N ALA A 473 2.58 -8.16 6.18
CA ALA A 473 2.47 -6.89 6.89
C ALA A 473 3.83 -6.31 7.28
N THR A 474 3.85 -4.99 7.49
CA THR A 474 4.93 -4.27 8.14
C THR A 474 4.61 -4.14 9.62
N ALA A 475 5.57 -4.49 10.46
CA ALA A 475 5.46 -4.42 11.92
C ALA A 475 6.62 -3.64 12.53
N TYR A 476 6.32 -2.97 13.65
CA TYR A 476 7.32 -2.43 14.56
C TYR A 476 7.57 -3.47 15.65
N ARG A 477 8.77 -4.05 15.66
CA ARG A 477 9.19 -5.07 16.62
C ARG A 477 9.90 -4.44 17.81
N TYR A 478 9.57 -4.90 19.00
CA TYR A 478 10.10 -4.47 20.29
C TYR A 478 10.69 -5.64 21.07
N ASN A 479 11.72 -5.35 21.88
CA ASN A 479 12.38 -6.36 22.72
C ASN A 479 11.62 -6.65 24.02
N SER A 480 10.74 -5.74 24.46
CA SER A 480 9.96 -5.86 25.68
C SER A 480 8.57 -5.23 25.52
N GLU A 481 7.62 -5.63 26.38
CA GLU A 481 6.29 -5.01 26.41
C GLU A 481 6.37 -3.54 26.83
N SER A 482 7.34 -3.18 27.69
CA SER A 482 7.58 -1.79 28.07
C SER A 482 8.00 -0.93 26.89
N ASP A 483 8.90 -1.43 26.03
CA ASP A 483 9.32 -0.72 24.82
C ASP A 483 8.14 -0.55 23.85
N LEU A 484 7.27 -1.57 23.71
CA LEU A 484 6.04 -1.47 22.91
C LEU A 484 5.11 -0.38 23.47
N ASN A 485 4.87 -0.40 24.78
CA ASN A 485 3.95 0.54 25.44
C ASN A 485 4.46 1.98 25.40
N LEU A 486 5.77 2.18 25.55
CA LEU A 486 6.44 3.49 25.44
C LEU A 486 6.75 3.86 23.99
N ARG A 487 6.62 2.91 23.06
CA ARG A 487 6.95 3.02 21.62
C ARG A 487 8.41 3.41 21.37
N THR A 488 9.33 2.91 22.17
CA THR A 488 10.77 3.18 22.08
C THR A 488 11.53 2.01 21.47
N ASN A 489 12.69 2.26 20.87
CA ASN A 489 13.62 1.21 20.38
C ASN A 489 13.00 0.20 19.38
N ALA A 490 12.01 0.62 18.59
CA ALA A 490 11.38 -0.22 17.58
C ALA A 490 12.36 -0.58 16.44
N THR A 491 12.25 -1.79 15.91
CA THR A 491 12.83 -2.15 14.60
C THR A 491 11.70 -2.38 13.59
N VAL A 492 11.77 -1.74 12.43
CA VAL A 492 10.81 -2.01 11.33
C VAL A 492 11.16 -3.33 10.67
N VAL A 493 10.18 -4.23 10.60
CA VAL A 493 10.34 -5.57 10.02
C VAL A 493 9.13 -5.92 9.13
N ALA A 494 9.43 -6.60 8.04
CA ALA A 494 8.45 -7.30 7.24
C ALA A 494 8.11 -8.64 7.91
N VAL A 495 6.82 -8.91 8.09
CA VAL A 495 6.32 -10.10 8.77
C VAL A 495 5.26 -10.81 7.95
N LYS A 496 5.18 -12.11 8.17
CA LYS A 496 4.11 -12.99 7.73
C LYS A 496 3.25 -13.38 8.92
N LEU A 497 1.95 -13.14 8.84
CA LEU A 497 0.95 -13.52 9.83
C LEU A 497 0.21 -14.76 9.31
N THR A 498 0.48 -15.92 9.88
CA THR A 498 -0.13 -17.20 9.44
C THR A 498 -1.22 -17.60 10.43
N PRO A 499 -2.45 -17.91 10.00
CA PRO A 499 -3.48 -18.46 10.88
C PRO A 499 -2.95 -19.67 11.66
N SER A 500 -3.19 -19.72 12.97
CA SER A 500 -2.66 -20.78 13.84
C SER A 500 -3.38 -22.12 13.66
N ASP A 501 -4.63 -22.09 13.17
CA ASP A 501 -5.42 -23.27 12.83
C ASP A 501 -5.76 -23.27 11.33
N PRO A 502 -5.11 -24.14 10.52
CA PRO A 502 -5.39 -24.22 9.09
C PRO A 502 -6.76 -24.83 8.77
N ASP A 503 -7.40 -25.51 9.73
CA ASP A 503 -8.75 -26.06 9.57
C ASP A 503 -9.85 -25.04 9.87
N MET A 504 -9.51 -23.85 10.39
CA MET A 504 -10.40 -22.68 10.38
C MET A 504 -10.53 -22.11 8.97
N LYS A 505 -11.24 -22.84 8.10
CA LYS A 505 -11.55 -22.51 6.69
C LYS A 505 -12.44 -21.27 6.50
N GLY A 506 -12.53 -20.41 7.50
CA GLY A 506 -13.43 -19.28 7.55
C GLY A 506 -12.90 -18.23 8.51
N TYR A 507 -11.72 -17.68 8.24
CA TYR A 507 -11.32 -16.38 8.77
C TYR A 507 -12.31 -15.24 8.39
N GLU A 508 -13.33 -15.57 7.59
CA GLU A 508 -14.56 -14.81 7.35
C GLU A 508 -15.35 -14.51 8.64
N ASN A 509 -15.21 -15.34 9.68
CA ASN A 509 -15.85 -15.19 10.99
C ASN A 509 -14.91 -15.59 12.13
N ILE A 510 -14.00 -14.70 12.52
CA ILE A 510 -13.08 -14.93 13.64
C ILE A 510 -13.87 -15.04 14.95
N PRO A 511 -13.77 -16.16 15.69
CA PRO A 511 -14.46 -16.32 16.96
C PRO A 511 -14.02 -15.28 18.00
N ALA A 512 -14.97 -14.76 18.80
CA ALA A 512 -14.72 -13.67 19.73
C ALA A 512 -13.62 -13.96 20.78
N ASN A 513 -13.40 -15.23 21.13
CA ASN A 513 -12.32 -15.61 22.04
C ASN A 513 -10.93 -15.30 21.45
N TYR A 514 -10.75 -15.38 20.12
CA TYR A 514 -9.49 -15.03 19.44
C TYR A 514 -9.19 -13.54 19.37
N VAL A 515 -10.13 -12.70 19.77
CA VAL A 515 -9.94 -11.24 19.82
C VAL A 515 -9.46 -10.86 21.22
N VAL A 516 -8.14 -10.75 21.38
CA VAL A 516 -7.50 -10.36 22.64
C VAL A 516 -6.99 -8.94 22.49
N SER A 517 -7.67 -7.97 23.12
CA SER A 517 -7.33 -6.55 23.00
C SER A 517 -5.85 -6.29 23.27
N ASN A 518 -5.18 -5.73 22.28
CA ASN A 518 -3.78 -5.31 22.35
C ASN A 518 -3.63 -3.89 21.80
N ALA A 519 -4.57 -3.03 22.21
CA ALA A 519 -4.55 -1.63 21.84
C ALA A 519 -3.26 -0.97 22.37
N PRO A 520 -2.57 -0.15 21.55
CA PRO A 520 -1.44 0.63 22.01
C PRO A 520 -1.82 1.47 23.23
N VAL A 521 -0.95 1.59 24.22
CA VAL A 521 -1.21 2.48 25.37
C VAL A 521 -1.48 3.90 24.85
N ASN A 522 -2.47 4.57 25.45
CA ASN A 522 -2.79 5.95 25.13
C ASN A 522 -1.66 6.87 25.59
N ASN A 523 -0.64 6.98 24.76
CA ASN A 523 0.35 8.05 24.84
C ASN A 523 -0.12 9.12 23.85
N GLN A 524 -0.93 10.06 24.34
CA GLN A 524 -1.24 11.31 23.64
C GLN A 524 -0.02 12.22 23.52
N THR A 525 1.15 11.77 23.98
CA THR A 525 2.41 12.30 23.50
C THR A 525 2.49 12.05 21.99
N GLY A 526 1.94 13.03 21.27
CA GLY A 526 2.71 13.67 20.24
C GLY A 526 4.12 13.95 20.76
N GLN A 527 4.97 14.23 19.81
CA GLN A 527 6.29 14.84 19.90
C GLN A 527 6.48 16.01 20.90
N ASP A 528 5.56 16.29 21.83
CA ASP A 528 5.41 17.53 22.61
C ASP A 528 5.41 17.30 24.14
N GLY A 529 6.02 16.22 24.63
CA GLY A 529 6.46 16.24 26.03
C GLY A 529 7.69 17.15 26.14
N GLU A 530 7.71 18.09 27.08
CA GLU A 530 8.90 18.92 27.37
C GLU A 530 10.15 18.09 27.75
N ASP A 531 10.01 16.76 27.93
CA ASP A 531 11.07 15.75 28.05
C ASP A 531 10.89 14.54 27.10
N GLY A 532 10.09 14.68 26.04
CA GLY A 532 9.61 13.60 25.17
C GLY A 532 9.74 13.90 23.69
N GLY A 533 10.97 13.85 23.17
CA GLY A 533 11.27 13.82 21.74
C GLY A 533 10.73 12.55 21.06
N GLY A 534 9.43 12.56 20.76
CA GLY A 534 8.72 11.48 20.06
C GLY A 534 8.75 11.59 18.54
N GLY A 535 9.66 12.39 17.99
CA GLY A 535 10.02 12.38 16.58
C GLY A 535 10.89 11.17 16.44
N GLY A 536 10.34 10.07 15.91
CA GLY A 536 10.93 8.73 16.00
C GLY A 536 12.44 8.76 16.18
N LEU A 537 12.93 8.53 17.40
CA LEU A 537 14.37 8.51 17.73
C LEU A 537 15.17 7.45 16.94
N PHE A 538 14.51 6.70 16.06
CA PHE A 538 15.14 5.93 14.99
C PHE A 538 15.81 6.81 13.93
N TRP A 539 15.30 8.00 13.60
CA TRP A 539 15.91 8.86 12.56
C TRP A 539 17.15 9.61 13.07
N LEU A 540 17.17 10.04 14.34
CA LEU A 540 18.36 10.69 14.94
C LEU A 540 19.53 9.72 15.16
N THR A 541 19.27 8.43 15.35
CA THR A 541 20.34 7.41 15.45
C THR A 541 20.94 7.07 14.08
N LEU A 542 20.18 7.20 12.98
CA LEU A 542 20.69 7.07 11.61
C LEU A 542 21.52 8.29 11.16
N LEU A 543 21.24 9.49 11.67
CA LEU A 543 22.05 10.69 11.42
C LEU A 543 23.38 10.72 12.19
N ALA A 544 23.55 9.93 13.26
CA ALA A 544 24.81 9.92 14.02
C ALA A 544 25.91 9.02 13.40
N LEU A 545 25.55 8.08 12.52
CA LEU A 545 26.49 7.12 11.94
C LEU A 545 27.48 7.72 10.91
N PRO A 546 27.12 8.73 10.08
CA PRO A 546 28.09 9.42 9.22
C PRO A 546 29.10 10.26 10.02
N PHE A 547 28.70 10.85 11.15
CA PHE A 547 29.57 11.72 11.96
C PHE A 547 30.60 10.95 12.80
N ALA A 548 30.32 9.70 13.18
CA ALA A 548 31.29 8.86 13.88
C ALA A 548 32.42 8.34 12.97
N TRP A 549 32.17 8.25 11.65
CA TRP A 549 33.16 7.77 10.68
C TRP A 549 34.08 8.89 10.15
N LEU A 550 33.55 10.11 9.99
CA LEU A 550 34.32 11.30 9.57
C LEU A 550 35.32 11.82 10.61
N ARG A 551 35.24 11.38 11.88
CA ARG A 551 36.21 11.74 12.93
C ARG A 551 37.39 10.77 13.07
N ARG A 552 37.45 9.67 12.29
CA ARG A 552 38.53 8.66 12.38
C ARG A 552 39.58 8.71 11.28
N HIS A 553 39.50 9.63 10.32
CA HIS A 553 40.58 9.88 9.36
C HIS A 553 40.89 11.38 9.24
N PRO A 554 41.88 11.91 9.98
CA PRO A 554 42.52 13.15 9.60
C PRO A 554 43.63 12.86 8.58
N ARG A 555 43.37 13.16 7.30
CA ARG A 555 44.30 13.76 6.32
C ARG A 555 43.74 13.73 4.91
#